data_AF-A0A520VTL0-F1
#
_entry.id   AF-A0A520VTL0-F1
#
_cell.length_a   1.000
_cell.length_b   1.000
_cell.length_c   1.000
_cell.angle_alpha   90.00
_cell.angle_beta   90.00
_cell.angle_gamma   90.00
#
_symmetry.space_group_name_H-M   'P 1'
#
loop_
_entity.id
_entity.type
_entity.pdbx_description
1 polymer ?
#
loop_
_entity_poly.entity_id
_entity_poly.type
_entity_poly.pdbx_seq_one_letter_code
_entity_poly.pdbx_strand_id
1 'polypeptide(L)'
;MGLNKKEEEILKQIELGLSVDDPKLEKAVESLTLSNFSRSRSIISGFTFLIGFLIMIASYIPQPIVAVMGFVLMALSGYVFVTNTRALLKAENINEWNFKQIFNLLRNKDSSRQNK
;
A
#
# COMPACT_ATOMS: atom_id res chain seq x y z
N MET A 1 -23.20 3.08 5.89
CA MET A 1 -24.14 2.98 7.03
C MET A 1 -23.45 3.65 8.21
N GLY A 2 -24.02 4.72 8.75
CA GLY A 2 -23.45 5.44 9.91
C GLY A 2 -23.93 4.80 11.22
N LEU A 3 -23.06 4.81 12.25
CA LEU A 3 -23.37 4.23 13.56
C LEU A 3 -24.52 4.97 14.26
N ASN A 4 -25.23 4.25 15.12
CA ASN A 4 -26.26 4.82 15.99
C ASN A 4 -25.62 5.61 17.15
N LYS A 5 -26.31 6.62 17.69
CA LYS A 5 -25.75 7.57 18.68
C LYS A 5 -25.16 6.90 19.93
N LYS A 6 -25.75 5.78 20.36
CA LYS A 6 -25.25 4.99 21.50
C LYS A 6 -23.94 4.25 21.18
N GLU A 7 -23.80 3.76 19.95
CA GLU A 7 -22.59 3.07 19.52
C GLU A 7 -21.43 4.07 19.37
N GLU A 8 -21.73 5.30 18.97
CA GLU A 8 -20.76 6.41 18.89
C GLU A 8 -20.26 6.85 20.28
N GLU A 9 -21.14 6.87 21.29
CA GLU A 9 -20.76 7.15 22.69
C GLU A 9 -19.92 6.02 23.30
N ILE A 10 -20.24 4.77 23.00
CA ILE A 10 -19.43 3.61 23.43
C ILE A 10 -18.05 3.67 22.74
N LEU A 11 -17.99 4.02 21.45
CA LEU A 11 -16.73 4.22 20.75
C LEU A 11 -15.87 5.30 21.41
N LYS A 12 -16.47 6.45 21.72
CA LYS A 12 -15.78 7.56 22.41
C LYS A 12 -15.25 7.16 23.77
N GLN A 13 -16.00 6.37 24.53
CA GLN A 13 -15.55 5.87 25.83
C GLN A 13 -14.40 4.89 25.70
N ILE A 14 -14.42 4.03 24.68
CA ILE A 14 -13.31 3.11 24.39
C ILE A 14 -12.08 3.91 23.92
N GLU A 15 -12.22 4.91 23.06
CA GLU A 15 -11.12 5.80 22.64
C GLU A 15 -10.50 6.56 23.81
N LEU A 16 -11.33 7.09 24.72
CA LEU A 16 -10.87 7.80 25.92
C LEU A 16 -10.23 6.87 26.96
N GLY A 17 -10.71 5.63 27.09
CA GLY A 17 -10.10 4.63 27.97
C GLY A 17 -8.77 4.09 27.43
N LEU A 18 -8.72 3.82 26.12
CA LEU A 18 -7.57 3.21 25.47
C LEU A 18 -6.37 4.17 25.37
N SER A 19 -6.62 5.49 25.31
CA SER A 19 -5.59 6.54 25.28
C SER A 19 -4.95 6.80 26.65
N VAL A 20 -5.68 6.55 27.75
CA VAL A 20 -5.19 6.73 29.12
C VAL A 20 -4.40 5.51 29.60
N ASP A 21 -4.84 4.30 29.25
CA ASP A 21 -4.27 3.06 29.80
C ASP A 21 -2.96 2.61 29.12
N ASP A 22 -2.77 2.83 27.81
CA ASP A 22 -1.56 2.35 27.12
C ASP A 22 -1.12 3.22 25.92
N PRO A 23 -0.32 4.29 26.15
CA PRO A 23 0.26 5.11 25.07
C PRO A 23 1.21 4.33 24.16
N LYS A 24 1.65 3.14 24.58
CA LYS A 24 2.46 2.23 23.76
C LYS A 24 1.61 1.50 22.74
N LEU A 25 0.35 1.17 23.06
CA LEU A 25 -0.60 0.62 22.09
C LEU A 25 -1.03 1.65 21.05
N GLU A 26 -1.27 2.91 21.43
CA GLU A 26 -1.53 3.98 20.45
C GLU A 26 -0.38 4.07 19.42
N LYS A 27 0.87 4.11 19.89
CA LYS A 27 2.04 4.12 19.00
C LYS A 27 2.23 2.81 18.24
N ALA A 28 1.87 1.67 18.82
CA ALA A 28 1.91 0.39 18.13
C ALA A 28 0.88 0.33 17.00
N VAL A 29 -0.35 0.78 17.23
CA VAL A 29 -1.42 0.82 16.20
C VAL A 29 -1.10 1.89 15.14
N GLU A 30 -0.57 3.06 15.54
CA GLU A 30 -0.08 4.10 14.63
C GLU A 30 1.11 3.60 13.77
N SER A 31 2.03 2.83 14.33
CA SER A 31 3.14 2.25 13.57
C SER A 31 2.74 1.02 12.74
N LEU A 32 1.70 0.29 13.16
CA LEU A 32 1.07 -0.81 12.43
C LEU A 32 0.08 -0.32 11.36
N THR A 33 -0.08 0.99 11.16
CA THR A 33 -0.94 1.52 10.10
C THR A 33 -0.50 0.94 8.76
N LEU A 34 -1.30 0.00 8.26
CA LEU A 34 -1.09 -0.80 7.04
C LEU A 34 -0.72 0.06 5.81
N SER A 35 -1.08 1.34 5.82
CA SER A 35 -0.78 2.31 4.77
C SER A 35 0.73 2.49 4.56
N ASN A 36 1.53 2.75 5.60
CA ASN A 36 2.96 3.01 5.44
C ASN A 36 3.72 1.79 4.91
N PHE A 37 3.35 0.60 5.41
CA PHE A 37 4.00 -0.64 5.02
C PHE A 37 3.61 -1.11 3.61
N SER A 38 2.34 -0.97 3.22
CA SER A 38 1.88 -1.29 1.87
C SER A 38 2.46 -0.34 0.80
N ARG A 39 2.73 0.91 1.18
CA ARG A 39 3.27 1.95 0.29
C ARG A 39 4.72 1.73 -0.11
N SER A 40 5.61 1.48 0.86
CA SER A 40 7.02 1.18 0.57
C SER A 40 7.15 -0.08 -0.29
N ARG A 41 6.35 -1.11 -0.01
CA ARG A 41 6.31 -2.34 -0.80
C ARG A 41 5.86 -2.10 -2.24
N SER A 42 4.90 -1.19 -2.45
CA SER A 42 4.46 -0.80 -3.80
C SER A 42 5.60 -0.16 -4.59
N ILE A 43 6.35 0.80 -4.02
CA ILE A 43 7.49 1.43 -4.69
C ILE A 43 8.57 0.40 -5.05
N ILE A 44 8.95 -0.44 -4.08
CA ILE A 44 9.96 -1.49 -4.28
C ILE A 44 9.54 -2.44 -5.39
N SER A 45 8.29 -2.90 -5.39
CA SER A 45 7.75 -3.78 -6.44
C SER A 45 7.69 -3.12 -7.81
N GLY A 46 7.53 -1.79 -7.89
CA GLY A 46 7.66 -1.06 -9.14
C GLY A 46 9.10 -1.09 -9.68
N PHE A 47 10.09 -0.83 -8.81
CA PHE A 47 11.51 -0.89 -9.19
C PHE A 47 11.95 -2.29 -9.62
N THR A 48 11.58 -3.33 -8.87
CA THR A 48 11.93 -4.72 -9.21
C THR A 48 11.30 -5.18 -10.51
N PHE A 49 10.11 -4.67 -10.85
CA PHE A 49 9.48 -4.91 -12.14
C PHE A 49 10.33 -4.34 -13.30
N LEU A 50 10.82 -3.10 -13.17
CA LEU A 50 11.71 -2.50 -14.19
C LEU A 50 13.00 -3.30 -14.35
N ILE A 51 13.58 -3.79 -13.25
CA ILE A 51 14.78 -4.62 -13.28
C ILE A 51 14.52 -5.93 -14.05
N GLY A 52 13.41 -6.63 -13.75
CA GLY A 52 13.02 -7.86 -14.45
C GLY A 52 12.80 -7.63 -15.95
N PHE A 53 12.20 -6.50 -16.31
CA PHE A 53 11.99 -6.10 -17.70
C PHE A 53 13.31 -5.86 -18.46
N LEU A 54 14.26 -5.15 -17.84
CA LEU A 54 15.57 -4.91 -18.45
C LEU A 54 16.36 -6.21 -18.63
N ILE A 55 16.33 -7.11 -17.64
CA ILE A 55 16.95 -8.44 -17.74
C ILE A 55 16.34 -9.21 -18.90
N MET A 56 15.01 -9.21 -19.03
CA MET A 56 14.31 -9.90 -20.10
C MET A 56 14.74 -9.40 -21.48
N ILE A 57 14.75 -8.08 -21.71
CA ILE A 57 15.15 -7.50 -23.01
C ILE A 57 16.62 -7.80 -23.33
N ALA A 58 17.51 -7.62 -22.36
CA ALA A 58 18.94 -7.80 -22.59
C ALA A 58 19.32 -9.26 -22.88
N SER A 59 18.61 -10.22 -22.27
CA SER A 59 18.94 -11.64 -22.36
C SER A 59 18.16 -12.42 -23.40
N TYR A 60 17.10 -11.85 -23.98
CA TYR A 60 16.20 -12.54 -24.91
C TYR A 60 16.90 -13.20 -26.10
N ILE A 61 17.89 -12.53 -26.70
CA ILE A 61 18.63 -13.04 -27.86
C ILE A 61 19.70 -14.08 -27.46
N PRO A 62 20.64 -13.78 -26.54
CA PRO A 62 21.73 -14.70 -26.25
C PRO A 62 21.32 -15.87 -25.36
N GLN A 63 20.35 -15.70 -24.45
CA GLN A 63 19.98 -16.70 -23.44
C GLN A 63 18.47 -16.63 -23.12
N PRO A 64 17.62 -17.27 -23.93
CA PRO A 64 16.17 -17.26 -23.75
C PRO A 64 15.71 -17.71 -22.35
N ILE A 65 16.43 -18.64 -21.72
CA ILE A 65 16.14 -19.13 -20.36
C ILE A 65 16.25 -18.00 -19.32
N VAL A 66 17.23 -17.12 -19.45
CA VAL A 66 17.39 -15.96 -18.56
C VAL A 66 16.26 -14.95 -18.78
N ALA A 67 15.78 -14.81 -20.02
CA ALA A 67 14.64 -13.96 -20.31
C ALA A 67 13.35 -14.49 -19.66
N VAL A 68 13.14 -15.81 -19.64
CA VAL A 68 12.02 -16.44 -18.90
C VAL A 68 12.11 -16.14 -17.41
N MET A 69 13.30 -16.23 -16.80
CA MET A 69 13.49 -15.87 -15.39
C MET A 69 13.16 -14.39 -15.13
N GLY A 70 13.61 -13.47 -16.01
CA GLY A 70 13.25 -12.06 -15.95
C GLY A 70 11.75 -11.82 -16.05
N PHE A 71 11.07 -12.56 -16.92
CA PHE A 71 9.61 -12.53 -17.07
C PHE A 71 8.87 -13.01 -15.81
N VAL A 72 9.30 -14.13 -15.20
CA VAL A 72 8.70 -14.63 -13.95
C VAL A 72 8.87 -13.60 -12.82
N LEU A 73 10.05 -13.00 -12.71
CA LEU A 73 10.32 -11.93 -11.75
C LEU A 73 9.40 -10.73 -11.98
N MET A 74 9.25 -10.30 -13.23
CA MET A 74 8.35 -9.23 -13.64
C MET A 74 6.89 -9.55 -13.27
N ALA A 75 6.43 -10.78 -13.53
CA ALA A 75 5.07 -11.21 -13.22
C ALA A 75 4.77 -11.19 -11.71
N LEU A 76 5.67 -11.76 -10.90
CA LEU A 76 5.54 -11.75 -9.43
C LEU A 76 5.55 -10.33 -8.87
N SER A 77 6.46 -9.50 -9.37
CA SER A 77 6.58 -8.10 -8.95
C SER A 77 5.34 -7.29 -9.31
N GLY A 78 4.81 -7.47 -10.53
CA GLY A 78 3.60 -6.83 -10.99
C GLY A 78 2.37 -7.24 -10.17
N TYR A 79 2.26 -8.53 -9.83
CA TYR A 79 1.20 -9.02 -8.95
C TYR A 79 1.24 -8.30 -7.58
N VAL A 80 2.41 -8.27 -6.93
CA VAL A 80 2.60 -7.60 -5.63
C VAL A 80 2.31 -6.10 -5.73
N PHE A 81 2.72 -5.45 -6.82
CA PHE A 81 2.44 -4.04 -7.07
C PHE A 81 0.93 -3.77 -7.15
N VAL A 82 0.20 -4.57 -7.91
CA VAL A 82 -1.25 -4.41 -8.08
C VAL A 82 -1.99 -4.71 -6.78
N THR A 83 -1.62 -5.77 -6.04
CA THR A 83 -2.28 -6.08 -4.77
C THR A 83 -2.09 -4.97 -3.74
N ASN A 84 -0.88 -4.42 -3.64
CA ASN A 84 -0.59 -3.37 -2.66
C ASN A 84 -1.23 -2.04 -3.06
N THR A 85 -1.18 -1.64 -4.34
CA THR A 85 -1.84 -0.42 -4.81
C THR A 85 -3.37 -0.48 -4.68
N ARG A 86 -3.98 -1.65 -4.92
CA ARG A 86 -5.41 -1.86 -4.66
C ARG A 86 -5.75 -1.73 -3.17
N ALA A 87 -4.92 -2.28 -2.28
CA ALA A 87 -5.11 -2.13 -0.85
C ALA A 87 -5.01 -0.66 -0.40
N LEU A 88 -4.07 0.11 -0.98
CA LEU A 88 -3.93 1.54 -0.72
C LEU A 88 -5.13 2.35 -1.22
N LEU A 89 -5.59 2.12 -2.45
CA LEU A 89 -6.76 2.82 -3.01
C LEU A 89 -8.02 2.53 -2.21
N LYS A 90 -8.22 1.28 -1.78
CA LYS A 90 -9.34 0.90 -0.90
C LYS A 90 -9.28 1.63 0.45
N ALA A 91 -8.09 1.79 1.02
CA ALA A 91 -7.90 2.53 2.27
C ALA A 91 -8.22 4.03 2.11
N GLU A 92 -8.03 4.59 0.93
CA GLU A 92 -8.39 5.98 0.60
C GLU A 92 -9.80 6.13 0.01
N ASN A 93 -10.61 5.07 0.00
CA ASN A 93 -11.97 5.04 -0.57
C ASN A 93 -12.02 5.51 -2.04
N ILE A 94 -10.92 5.30 -2.78
CA ILE A 94 -10.80 5.59 -4.20
C ILE A 94 -11.14 4.31 -4.97
N ASN A 95 -12.22 4.37 -5.76
CA ASN A 95 -12.71 3.21 -6.51
C ASN A 95 -12.14 3.13 -7.94
N GLU A 96 -11.51 4.22 -8.40
CA GLU A 96 -10.90 4.30 -9.72
C GLU A 96 -9.41 3.97 -9.67
N TRP A 97 -8.97 3.15 -10.62
CA TRP A 97 -7.56 2.79 -10.74
C TRP A 97 -6.86 3.79 -11.66
N ASN A 98 -6.60 5.00 -11.15
CA ASN A 98 -6.00 6.10 -11.92
C ASN A 98 -4.49 6.24 -11.62
N PHE A 99 -3.66 6.26 -12.67
CA PHE A 99 -2.21 6.37 -12.53
C PHE A 99 -1.77 7.66 -11.83
N LYS A 100 -2.42 8.80 -12.12
CA LYS A 100 -2.10 10.08 -11.45
C LYS A 100 -2.38 10.00 -9.96
N GLN A 101 -3.47 9.34 -9.57
CA GLN A 101 -3.81 9.13 -8.16
C GLN A 101 -2.79 8.20 -7.52
N ILE A 102 -2.53 7.02 -8.07
CA ILE A 102 -1.51 6.09 -7.54
C ILE A 102 -0.15 6.78 -7.40
N PHE A 103 0.28 7.55 -8.39
CA PHE A 103 1.52 8.30 -8.32
C PHE A 103 1.50 9.36 -7.20
N ASN A 104 0.42 10.12 -7.06
CA ASN A 104 0.24 11.03 -5.94
C ASN A 104 0.18 10.30 -4.59
N LEU A 105 -0.42 9.11 -4.55
CA LEU A 105 -0.49 8.21 -3.39
C LEU A 105 0.81 7.46 -3.12
N LEU A 106 1.81 7.55 -3.97
CA LEU A 106 3.15 7.05 -3.66
C LEU A 106 4.06 8.22 -3.30
N ARG A 107 3.83 9.39 -3.91
CA ARG A 107 4.62 10.61 -3.77
C ARG A 107 4.29 11.43 -2.52
N ASN A 108 3.02 11.62 -2.18
CA ASN A 108 2.60 12.61 -1.19
C ASN A 108 2.31 11.98 0.18
N LYS A 109 3.16 12.18 1.18
CA LYS A 109 3.03 11.58 2.54
C LYS A 109 1.72 11.89 3.27
N ASP A 110 0.95 12.89 2.84
CA ASP A 110 -0.09 13.50 3.69
C ASP A 110 -1.52 13.51 3.10
N SER A 111 -1.83 12.75 2.03
CA SER A 111 -3.19 12.69 1.44
C SER A 111 -4.29 12.43 2.49
N SER A 112 -4.01 11.55 3.45
CA SER A 112 -4.96 11.16 4.50
C SER A 112 -5.05 12.12 5.70
N ARG A 113 -4.19 13.15 5.81
CA ARG A 113 -4.20 14.09 6.96
C ARG A 113 -4.95 15.39 6.70
N GLN A 114 -5.30 15.68 5.45
CA GLN A 114 -5.93 16.95 5.06
C GLN A 114 -7.47 16.91 5.09
N ASN A 115 -8.06 15.73 5.33
CA ASN A 115 -9.51 15.54 5.41
C ASN A 115 -9.87 15.01 6.81
N LYS A 116 -9.62 15.83 7.83
CA LYS A 116 -10.15 15.65 9.18
C LYS A 116 -10.58 17.01 9.72
#